data_AF-A0A7W1RAQ7-F1
#
_entry.id   AF-A0A7W1RAQ7-F1
#
_cell.length_a   1.000
_cell.length_b   1.000
_cell.length_c   1.000
_cell.angle_alpha   90.00
_cell.angle_beta   90.00
_cell.angle_gamma   90.00
#
_symmetry.space_group_name_H-M   'P 1'
#
loop_
_entity.id
_entity.type
_entity.pdbx_description
1 polymer ?
#
loop_
_entity_poly.entity_id
_entity_poly.type
_entity_poly.pdbx_seq_one_letter_code
_entity_poly.pdbx_strand_id
1 'polypeptide(L)'
;MGRGATADLLTAASVVRLRGLARRDATARDELRPVIEDLQGTIDPTLPKTAAAEILGVSINTLDKWIARGRVPVVDVAGYQRARIPTAPLLALASEVSELKRMGEGRGLLAQAIVRLEQEDPQWQREFDQLYGENLDAMERGDLVKLDLNSFGPDD
;
A
#
# COMPACT_ATOMS: atom_id res chain seq x y z
N MET A 1 -19.75 -12.00 -4.54
CA MET A 1 -18.66 -11.00 -4.45
C MET A 1 -17.34 -11.53 -5.02
N GLY A 2 -17.32 -12.21 -6.19
CA GLY A 2 -16.12 -12.93 -6.67
C GLY A 2 -15.43 -12.35 -7.90
N ARG A 3 -16.11 -11.54 -8.74
CA ARG A 3 -15.52 -11.03 -9.98
C ARG A 3 -14.70 -9.74 -9.80
N GLY A 4 -15.04 -8.88 -8.84
CA GLY A 4 -14.30 -7.65 -8.56
C GLY A 4 -12.91 -7.94 -8.01
N ALA A 5 -12.81 -8.76 -6.97
CA ALA A 5 -11.53 -9.06 -6.31
C ALA A 5 -10.47 -9.67 -7.24
N THR A 6 -10.85 -10.54 -8.18
CA THR A 6 -9.89 -11.09 -9.15
C THR A 6 -9.43 -10.04 -10.16
N ALA A 7 -10.34 -9.16 -10.62
CA ALA A 7 -9.98 -8.05 -11.49
C ALA A 7 -9.04 -7.08 -10.77
N ASP A 8 -9.35 -6.73 -9.52
CA ASP A 8 -8.53 -5.89 -8.65
C ASP A 8 -7.12 -6.46 -8.48
N LEU A 9 -6.98 -7.78 -8.26
CA LEU A 9 -5.68 -8.45 -8.15
C LEU A 9 -4.86 -8.36 -9.44
N LEU A 10 -5.50 -8.55 -10.60
CA LEU A 10 -4.83 -8.45 -11.90
C LEU A 10 -4.41 -7.01 -12.20
N THR A 11 -5.28 -6.04 -11.92
CA THR A 11 -4.97 -4.62 -12.07
C THR A 11 -3.85 -4.21 -11.12
N ALA A 12 -3.90 -4.63 -9.85
CA ALA A 12 -2.85 -4.42 -8.86
C ALA A 12 -1.49 -4.97 -9.32
N ALA A 13 -1.47 -6.21 -9.82
CA ALA A 13 -0.26 -6.82 -10.37
C ALA A 13 0.28 -6.05 -11.58
N SER A 14 -0.61 -5.48 -12.41
CA SER A 14 -0.23 -4.66 -13.57
C SER A 14 0.39 -3.33 -13.12
N VAL A 15 -0.23 -2.64 -12.16
CA VAL A 15 0.30 -1.43 -11.54
C VAL A 15 1.69 -1.67 -10.95
N VAL A 16 1.86 -2.76 -10.19
CA VAL A 16 3.15 -3.12 -9.59
C VAL A 16 4.23 -3.31 -10.64
N ARG A 17 3.92 -3.98 -11.76
CA ARG A 17 4.85 -4.17 -12.88
C ARG A 17 5.19 -2.85 -13.58
N LEU A 18 4.19 -2.02 -13.87
CA LEU A 18 4.38 -0.73 -14.56
C LEU A 18 5.24 0.21 -13.72
N ARG A 19 5.01 0.29 -12.39
CA ARG A 19 5.87 1.03 -11.47
C ARG A 19 7.32 0.56 -11.50
N GLY A 20 7.53 -0.77 -11.54
CA GLY A 20 8.87 -1.34 -11.69
C GLY A 20 9.57 -0.95 -13.00
N LEU A 21 8.82 -0.78 -14.10
CA LEU A 21 9.35 -0.29 -15.38
C LEU A 21 9.66 1.22 -15.33
N ALA A 22 8.70 2.02 -14.86
CA ALA A 22 8.83 3.47 -14.68
C ALA A 22 9.99 3.89 -13.75
N ARG A 23 10.39 3.01 -12.82
CA ARG A 23 11.56 3.27 -11.97
C ARG A 23 12.88 3.23 -12.74
N ARG A 24 12.99 2.34 -13.74
CA ARG A 24 14.23 2.04 -14.47
C ARG A 24 14.49 2.98 -15.64
N ASP A 25 13.44 3.62 -16.14
CA ASP A 25 13.49 4.50 -17.30
C ASP A 25 12.71 5.78 -17.00
N ALA A 26 13.43 6.90 -17.02
CA ALA A 26 12.86 8.21 -16.71
C ALA A 26 11.84 8.67 -17.76
N THR A 27 12.04 8.32 -19.04
CA THR A 27 11.09 8.64 -20.12
C THR A 27 9.81 7.83 -19.94
N ALA A 28 9.96 6.53 -19.67
CA ALA A 28 8.82 5.65 -19.40
C ALA A 28 8.06 6.09 -18.13
N ARG A 29 8.72 6.72 -17.16
CA ARG A 29 8.07 7.21 -15.94
C ARG A 29 6.99 8.24 -16.24
N ASP A 30 7.33 9.26 -17.03
CA ASP A 30 6.41 10.36 -17.34
C ASP A 30 5.24 9.86 -18.19
N GLU A 31 5.50 8.94 -19.12
CA GLU A 31 4.47 8.32 -19.96
C GLU A 31 3.55 7.36 -19.19
N LEU A 32 4.11 6.57 -18.28
CA LEU A 32 3.35 5.55 -17.54
C LEU A 32 2.62 6.10 -16.31
N ARG A 33 3.01 7.26 -15.77
CA ARG A 33 2.35 7.87 -14.61
C ARG A 33 0.82 7.98 -14.77
N PRO A 34 0.27 8.62 -15.82
CA PRO A 34 -1.20 8.73 -15.97
C PRO A 34 -1.86 7.36 -16.10
N VAL A 35 -1.21 6.39 -16.79
CA VAL A 35 -1.74 5.03 -16.94
C VAL A 35 -1.80 4.31 -15.59
N ILE A 36 -0.78 4.49 -14.75
CA ILE A 36 -0.73 3.92 -13.40
C ILE A 36 -1.82 4.53 -12.53
N GLU A 37 -2.00 5.85 -12.56
CA GLU A 37 -3.04 6.56 -11.82
C GLU A 37 -4.45 6.11 -12.23
N ASP A 38 -4.71 6.00 -13.54
CA ASP A 38 -5.99 5.52 -14.07
C ASP A 38 -6.29 4.09 -13.62
N LEU A 39 -5.31 3.18 -13.75
CA LEU A 39 -5.48 1.79 -13.32
C LEU A 39 -5.72 1.70 -11.81
N GLN A 40 -5.03 2.49 -11.00
CA GLN A 40 -5.26 2.55 -9.56
C GLN A 40 -6.68 3.00 -9.22
N GLY A 41 -7.23 3.98 -9.95
CA GLY A 41 -8.60 4.45 -9.78
C GLY A 41 -9.67 3.39 -10.08
N THR A 42 -9.32 2.31 -10.79
CA THR A 42 -10.26 1.20 -11.06
C THR A 42 -10.31 0.14 -9.95
N ILE A 43 -9.34 0.14 -9.04
CA ILE A 43 -9.26 -0.82 -7.94
C ILE A 43 -10.06 -0.27 -6.75
N ASP A 44 -10.74 -1.15 -5.99
CA ASP A 44 -11.37 -0.76 -4.73
C ASP A 44 -10.37 0.03 -3.86
N PRO A 45 -10.75 1.21 -3.30
CA PRO A 45 -9.87 2.01 -2.46
C PRO A 45 -9.28 1.25 -1.26
N THR A 46 -9.94 0.17 -0.84
CA THR A 46 -9.48 -0.70 0.25
C THR A 46 -9.62 -2.17 -0.11
N LEU A 47 -8.61 -2.97 0.21
CA LEU A 47 -8.60 -4.39 -0.12
C LEU A 47 -8.73 -5.27 1.13
N PRO A 48 -9.36 -6.46 1.01
CA PRO A 48 -9.34 -7.41 2.09
C PRO A 48 -7.91 -7.92 2.29
N LYS A 49 -7.60 -8.28 3.53
CA LYS A 49 -6.26 -8.73 3.93
C LYS A 49 -5.71 -9.92 3.12
N THR A 50 -6.59 -10.81 2.65
CA THR A 50 -6.20 -11.93 1.77
C THR A 50 -5.64 -11.44 0.44
N ALA A 51 -6.31 -10.47 -0.20
CA ALA A 51 -5.86 -9.89 -1.46
C ALA A 51 -4.56 -9.09 -1.26
N ALA A 52 -4.44 -8.36 -0.16
CA ALA A 52 -3.22 -7.62 0.16
C ALA A 52 -2.00 -8.53 0.35
N ALA A 53 -2.16 -9.67 1.04
CA ALA A 53 -1.09 -10.64 1.21
C ALA A 53 -0.64 -11.21 -0.14
N GLU A 54 -1.59 -11.46 -1.04
CA GLU A 54 -1.33 -11.93 -2.39
C GLU A 54 -0.58 -10.89 -3.24
N ILE A 55 -1.02 -9.62 -3.22
CA ILE A 55 -0.36 -8.51 -3.92
C ILE A 55 1.09 -8.32 -3.44
N LEU A 56 1.33 -8.42 -2.13
CA LEU A 56 2.68 -8.35 -1.55
C LEU A 56 3.52 -9.62 -1.80
N GLY A 57 2.88 -10.72 -2.23
CA GLY A 57 3.48 -12.03 -2.37
C GLY A 57 4.05 -12.55 -1.04
N VAL A 58 3.34 -12.37 0.06
CA VAL A 58 3.71 -12.87 1.40
C VAL A 58 2.58 -13.71 1.99
N SER A 59 2.89 -14.50 3.02
CA SER A 59 1.83 -15.21 3.74
C SER A 59 0.94 -14.23 4.52
N ILE A 60 -0.33 -14.58 4.74
CA ILE A 60 -1.26 -13.81 5.58
C ILE A 60 -0.68 -13.61 6.99
N ASN A 61 0.00 -14.62 7.54
CA ASN A 61 0.66 -14.53 8.85
C ASN A 61 1.84 -13.53 8.85
N THR A 62 2.59 -13.47 7.76
CA THR A 62 3.62 -12.43 7.59
C THR A 62 3.00 -11.05 7.57
N LEU A 63 1.93 -10.87 6.81
CA LEU A 63 1.18 -9.61 6.75
C LEU A 63 0.59 -9.23 8.12
N ASP A 64 0.04 -10.18 8.88
CA ASP A 64 -0.41 -9.96 10.27
C ASP A 64 0.70 -9.40 11.15
N LYS A 65 1.89 -10.00 11.09
CA LYS A 65 3.03 -9.53 11.86
C LYS A 65 3.47 -8.13 11.44
N TRP A 66 3.24 -7.74 10.19
CA TRP A 66 3.56 -6.40 9.70
C TRP A 66 2.54 -5.38 10.19
N ILE A 67 1.25 -5.71 10.10
CA ILE A 67 0.14 -4.90 10.64
C ILE A 67 0.29 -4.71 12.15
N ALA A 68 0.53 -5.78 12.91
CA ALA A 68 0.69 -5.72 14.35
C ALA A 68 1.91 -4.88 14.80
N ARG A 69 2.87 -4.65 13.90
CA ARG A 69 4.04 -3.78 14.13
C ARG A 69 3.85 -2.35 13.59
N GLY A 70 2.63 -2.02 13.13
CA GLY A 70 2.30 -0.71 12.56
C GLY A 70 2.90 -0.45 11.18
N ARG A 71 3.46 -1.46 10.51
CA ARG A 71 4.22 -1.29 9.26
C ARG A 71 3.38 -1.36 7.99
N VAL A 72 2.12 -1.76 8.11
CA VAL A 72 1.13 -1.75 7.03
C VAL A 72 -0.15 -1.15 7.61
N PRO A 73 -0.75 -0.14 6.97
CA PRO A 73 -1.92 0.52 7.51
C PRO A 73 -3.15 -0.39 7.37
N VAL A 74 -4.05 -0.30 8.35
CA VAL A 74 -5.36 -0.95 8.31
C VAL A 74 -6.43 0.06 8.70
N VAL A 75 -7.57 -0.01 8.03
CA VAL A 75 -8.69 0.90 8.22
C VAL A 75 -9.98 0.12 8.45
N ASP A 76 -10.80 0.60 9.39
CA ASP A 76 -12.15 0.11 9.56
C ASP A 76 -13.06 0.86 8.58
N VAL A 77 -13.73 0.12 7.69
CA VAL A 77 -14.57 0.69 6.64
C VAL A 77 -16.03 0.35 6.94
N ALA A 78 -16.88 1.36 7.01
CA ALA A 78 -18.31 1.18 7.22
C ALA A 78 -18.90 0.21 6.18
N GLY A 79 -19.71 -0.74 6.65
CA GLY A 79 -20.26 -1.80 5.80
C GLY A 79 -19.41 -3.07 5.69
N TYR A 80 -18.18 -3.08 6.24
CA TYR A 80 -17.36 -4.28 6.35
C TYR A 80 -17.18 -4.70 7.81
N GLN A 81 -17.29 -6.01 8.07
CA GLN A 81 -17.09 -6.57 9.41
C GLN A 81 -15.60 -6.72 9.80
N ARG A 82 -14.68 -6.53 8.86
CA ARG A 82 -13.24 -6.73 9.05
C ARG A 82 -12.49 -5.52 8.52
N ALA A 83 -11.44 -5.14 9.24
CA ALA A 83 -10.49 -4.14 8.80
C ALA A 83 -9.93 -4.48 7.41
N ARG A 84 -9.72 -3.43 6.62
CA ARG A 84 -9.23 -3.48 5.24
C ARG A 84 -7.91 -2.73 5.13
N ILE A 85 -7.22 -2.90 4.01
CA ILE A 85 -5.92 -2.28 3.77
C ILE A 85 -6.07 -1.27 2.64
N PRO A 86 -5.67 0.01 2.83
CA PRO A 86 -5.74 1.00 1.77
C PRO A 86 -4.90 0.60 0.56
N THR A 87 -5.47 0.74 -0.64
CA THR A 87 -4.90 0.21 -1.88
C THR A 87 -3.67 0.97 -2.35
N ALA A 88 -3.71 2.31 -2.36
CA ALA A 88 -2.59 3.13 -2.82
C ALA A 88 -1.26 2.84 -2.09
N PRO A 89 -1.18 2.87 -0.75
CA PRO A 89 0.06 2.57 -0.03
C PRO A 89 0.45 1.09 -0.16
N LEU A 90 -0.54 0.18 -0.23
CA LEU A 90 -0.27 -1.23 -0.46
C LEU A 90 0.44 -1.48 -1.80
N LEU A 91 0.01 -0.80 -2.87
CA LEU A 91 0.62 -0.92 -4.19
C LEU A 91 2.01 -0.31 -4.23
N ALA A 92 2.26 0.80 -3.53
CA ALA A 92 3.60 1.38 -3.39
C ALA A 92 4.55 0.41 -2.71
N LEU A 93 4.11 -0.16 -1.58
CA LEU A 93 4.87 -1.16 -0.85
C LEU A 93 5.12 -2.43 -1.67
N ALA A 94 4.12 -2.91 -2.39
CA ALA A 94 4.23 -4.10 -3.23
C ALA A 94 5.23 -3.91 -4.38
N SER A 95 5.29 -2.72 -4.97
CA SER A 95 6.32 -2.36 -5.96
C SER A 95 7.73 -2.48 -5.38
N GLU A 96 8.00 -1.91 -4.20
CA GLU A 96 9.32 -2.01 -3.59
C GLU A 96 9.68 -3.44 -3.16
N VAL A 97 8.74 -4.18 -2.56
CA VAL A 97 8.96 -5.58 -2.20
C VAL A 97 9.25 -6.43 -3.43
N SER A 98 8.57 -6.16 -4.56
CA SER A 98 8.79 -6.84 -5.83
C SER A 98 10.19 -6.56 -6.39
N GLU A 99 10.64 -5.31 -6.34
CA GLU A 99 11.98 -4.94 -6.79
C GLU A 99 13.08 -5.56 -5.92
N LEU A 100 12.94 -5.52 -4.60
CA LEU A 100 13.88 -6.15 -3.67
C LEU A 100 13.98 -7.67 -3.92
N LYS A 101 12.84 -8.36 -4.07
CA LYS A 101 12.82 -9.79 -4.42
C LYS A 101 13.53 -10.05 -5.75
N ARG A 102 13.33 -9.18 -6.75
CA ARG A 102 14.01 -9.29 -8.06
C ARG A 102 15.52 -9.11 -7.95
N MET A 103 16.00 -8.29 -7.02
CA MET A 103 17.42 -8.11 -6.70
C MET A 103 18.02 -9.27 -5.90
N GLY A 104 17.22 -10.28 -5.52
CA GLY A 104 17.65 -11.43 -4.74
C GLY A 104 17.61 -11.22 -3.22
N GLU A 105 17.03 -10.11 -2.75
CA GLU A 105 16.88 -9.86 -1.32
C GLU A 105 15.79 -10.76 -0.72
N GLY A 106 16.11 -11.37 0.43
CA GLY A 106 15.20 -12.29 1.12
C GLY A 106 14.95 -11.97 2.59
N ARG A 107 15.78 -11.13 3.21
CA ARG A 107 15.70 -10.79 4.65
C ARG A 107 15.38 -9.32 4.82
N GLY A 108 14.48 -9.00 5.76
CA GLY A 108 14.14 -7.61 6.07
C GLY A 108 13.41 -6.86 4.95
N LEU A 109 12.80 -7.57 3.99
CA LEU A 109 12.14 -6.98 2.80
C LEU A 109 11.26 -5.78 3.12
N LEU A 110 10.41 -5.87 4.14
CA LEU A 110 9.50 -4.78 4.51
C LEU A 110 10.26 -3.53 4.99
N ALA A 111 11.23 -3.71 5.88
CA ALA A 111 11.98 -2.58 6.43
C ALA A 111 12.77 -1.88 5.32
N GLN A 112 13.38 -2.66 4.43
CA GLN A 112 14.08 -2.13 3.26
C GLN A 112 13.12 -1.43 2.29
N ALA A 113 11.94 -2.00 2.05
CA ALA A 113 10.93 -1.41 1.18
C ALA A 113 10.44 -0.07 1.70
N ILE A 114 10.14 0.02 3.00
CA ILE A 114 9.72 1.27 3.65
C ILE A 114 10.83 2.32 3.56
N VAL A 115 12.07 1.96 3.88
CA VAL A 115 13.22 2.89 3.78
C VAL A 115 13.41 3.40 2.35
N ARG A 116 13.22 2.56 1.34
CA ARG A 116 13.30 2.98 -0.07
C ARG A 116 12.16 3.91 -0.46
N LEU A 117 10.93 3.63 -0.01
CA LEU A 117 9.79 4.52 -0.25
C LEU A 117 9.99 5.90 0.38
N GLU A 118 10.49 5.95 1.62
CA GLU A 118 10.80 7.21 2.31
C GLU A 118 11.87 8.05 1.60
N GLN A 119 12.78 7.41 0.85
CA GLN A 119 13.86 8.09 0.14
C GLN A 119 13.48 8.50 -1.29
N GLU A 120 12.63 7.73 -1.96
CA GLU A 120 12.40 7.85 -3.40
C GLU A 120 11.03 8.42 -3.77
N ASP A 121 10.05 8.44 -2.84
CA ASP A 121 8.68 8.79 -3.15
C ASP A 121 8.11 9.89 -2.21
N PRO A 122 8.11 11.16 -2.67
CA PRO A 122 7.49 12.28 -1.94
C PRO A 122 5.96 12.19 -1.83
N GLN A 123 5.29 11.37 -2.65
CA GLN A 123 3.86 11.10 -2.51
C GLN A 123 3.61 10.05 -1.44
N TRP A 124 4.45 9.01 -1.36
CA TRP A 124 4.44 8.07 -0.24
C TRP A 124 4.55 8.80 1.10
N GLN A 125 5.46 9.76 1.22
CA GLN A 125 5.61 10.53 2.47
C GLN A 125 4.34 11.29 2.83
N ARG A 126 3.68 11.94 1.85
CA ARG A 126 2.40 12.64 2.08
C ARG A 126 1.24 11.70 2.40
N GLU A 127 1.12 10.57 1.71
CA GLU A 127 0.08 9.57 1.96
C GLU A 127 0.30 8.85 3.30
N PHE A 128 1.56 8.56 3.63
CA PHE A 128 1.95 7.97 4.90
C PHE A 128 1.69 8.97 6.02
N ASP A 129 2.10 10.23 5.90
CA ASP A 129 1.81 11.28 6.89
C ASP A 129 0.31 11.57 7.01
N GLN A 130 -0.51 11.38 5.97
CA GLN A 130 -1.97 11.48 6.11
C GLN A 130 -2.58 10.25 6.81
N LEU A 131 -2.08 9.05 6.51
CA LEU A 131 -2.56 7.80 7.10
C LEU A 131 -1.99 7.53 8.50
N TYR A 132 -0.87 8.15 8.83
CA TYR A 132 -0.13 7.92 10.05
C TYR A 132 0.19 9.21 10.81
N GLY A 133 -0.07 10.41 10.31
CA GLY A 133 0.40 11.67 10.93
C GLY A 133 -0.13 11.90 12.34
N GLU A 134 -1.45 11.77 12.54
CA GLU A 134 -2.02 11.82 13.90
C GLU A 134 -1.53 10.66 14.80
N ASN A 135 -1.16 9.53 14.19
CA ASN A 135 -0.78 8.30 14.87
C ASN A 135 0.73 8.20 15.16
N LEU A 136 1.59 8.87 14.39
CA LEU A 136 3.04 8.95 14.59
C LEU A 136 3.33 9.85 15.79
N ASP A 137 2.64 10.98 15.89
CA ASP A 137 2.65 11.84 17.08
C ASP A 137 2.15 11.09 18.33
N ALA A 138 1.16 10.20 18.19
CA ALA A 138 0.67 9.36 19.28
C ALA A 138 1.56 8.12 19.58
N MET A 139 2.25 7.55 18.57
CA MET A 139 3.21 6.46 18.73
C MET A 139 4.54 6.92 19.35
N GLU A 140 5.03 8.12 19.04
CA GLU A 140 6.15 8.74 19.76
C GLU A 140 5.82 8.95 21.25
N ARG A 141 4.53 9.06 21.59
CA ARG A 141 4.00 9.13 22.97
C ARG A 141 3.67 7.75 23.58
N GLY A 142 3.78 6.67 22.81
CA GLY A 142 3.65 5.29 23.30
C GLY A 142 2.25 4.66 23.24
N ASP A 143 1.29 5.25 22.53
CA ASP A 143 -0.08 4.73 22.45
C ASP A 143 -0.34 3.87 21.19
N LEU A 144 -1.14 2.81 21.35
CA LEU A 144 -1.63 1.97 20.24
C LEU A 144 -2.81 2.66 19.56
N VAL A 145 -2.63 3.14 18.32
CA VAL A 145 -3.67 3.94 17.67
C VAL A 145 -4.48 3.16 16.63
N LYS A 146 -5.81 3.33 16.70
CA LYS A 146 -6.81 2.88 15.73
C LYS A 146 -7.14 4.03 14.78
N LEU A 147 -7.18 3.75 13.49
CA LEU A 147 -7.59 4.71 12.46
C LEU A 147 -9.11 4.84 12.41
N ASP A 148 -9.63 6.05 12.56
CA ASP A 148 -11.03 6.39 12.30
C ASP A 148 -11.12 7.19 10.99
N LEU A 149 -11.92 6.69 10.04
CA LEU A 149 -12.15 7.29 8.72
C LEU A 149 -13.26 8.36 8.73
N ASN A 150 -13.83 8.69 9.89
CA ASN A 150 -14.84 9.74 10.00
C ASN A 150 -14.34 11.15 9.63
N SER A 151 -13.03 11.35 9.41
CA SER A 151 -12.47 12.57 8.80
C SER A 151 -12.62 12.65 7.27
N PHE A 152 -13.35 11.70 6.65
CA PHE A 152 -13.58 11.69 5.21
C PHE A 152 -15.04 12.00 4.85
N GLY A 153 -15.31 13.29 4.66
CA GLY A 153 -16.42 13.84 3.89
C GLY A 153 -16.00 15.23 3.42
N PRO A 154 -16.38 15.70 2.22
CA PRO A 154 -16.13 17.09 1.87
C PRO A 154 -16.87 17.96 2.89
N ASP A 155 -16.15 18.84 3.59
CA ASP A 155 -16.76 20.11 3.96
C ASP A 155 -16.84 20.92 2.66
N ASP A 156 -18.08 21.07 2.17
CA ASP A 156 -18.55 21.67 0.91
C ASP A 156 -18.38 20.88 -0.41
#